data_AF-A0A538HFW4-F1
#
_entry.id   AF-A0A538HFW4-F1
#
_cell.length_a   1.000
_cell.length_b   1.000
_cell.length_c   1.000
_cell.angle_alpha   90.00
_cell.angle_beta   90.00
_cell.angle_gamma   90.00
#
_symmetry.space_group_name_H-M   'P 1'
#
loop_
_entity.id
_entity.type
_entity.pdbx_description
1 polymer ?
#
loop_
_entity_poly.entity_id
_entity_poly.type
_entity_poly.pdbx_seq_one_letter_code
_entity_poly.pdbx_strand_id
1 'polypeptide(L)'
;MEAWRLLVAAAGALVAGALGSAVGLVLGTLRLPLVLLAASSPSAAAGTNIAISAAAAGAGGWRHAREGRVAWGVVVWMTPPSLAGAVVGGLYGHAVPERALLG
;
A
#
# COMPACT_ATOMS: atom_id res chain seq x y z
N MET A 1 18.46 12.04 11.23
CA MET A 1 18.12 11.08 10.14
C MET A 1 19.02 11.41 8.95
N GLU A 2 19.95 10.53 8.58
CA GLU A 2 20.81 10.75 7.42
C GLU A 2 20.02 10.85 6.10
N ALA A 3 20.26 11.91 5.33
CA ALA A 3 19.54 12.24 4.09
C ALA A 3 19.59 11.14 3.01
N TRP A 4 20.66 10.33 2.98
CA TRP A 4 20.82 9.26 2.00
C TRP A 4 19.78 8.14 2.16
N ARG A 5 19.34 7.86 3.40
CA ARG A 5 18.31 6.83 3.67
C ARG A 5 16.95 7.24 3.10
N LEU A 6 16.63 8.53 3.18
CA LEU A 6 15.41 9.08 2.61
C LEU A 6 15.42 9.01 1.09
N LEU A 7 16.57 9.29 0.46
CA LEU A 7 16.72 9.20 -1.00
C LEU A 7 16.52 7.78 -1.52
N VAL A 8 17.12 6.79 -0.86
CA VAL A 8 16.97 5.37 -1.24
C VAL A 8 15.52 4.92 -1.04
N ALA A 9 14.90 5.26 0.08
CA ALA A 9 13.49 4.93 0.34
C ALA A 9 12.55 5.59 -0.68
N ALA A 10 12.78 6.86 -1.02
CA ALA A 10 11.99 7.60 -2.00
C ALA A 10 12.14 7.00 -3.41
N ALA A 11 13.38 6.74 -3.85
CA ALA A 11 13.65 6.17 -5.17
C ALA A 11 13.04 4.76 -5.30
N GLY A 12 13.23 3.90 -4.31
CA GLY A 12 12.64 2.56 -4.28
C GLY A 12 11.11 2.61 -4.28
N ALA A 13 10.52 3.53 -3.52
CA ALA A 13 9.08 3.71 -3.49
C ALA A 13 8.50 4.20 -4.82
N LEU A 14 9.22 5.08 -5.51
CA LEU A 14 8.82 5.66 -6.79
C LEU A 14 8.89 4.62 -7.91
N VAL A 15 9.95 3.81 -7.96
CA VAL A 15 10.11 2.72 -8.93
C VAL A 15 9.05 1.65 -8.71
N ALA A 16 8.88 1.17 -7.47
CA ALA A 16 7.86 0.16 -7.16
C ALA A 16 6.44 0.68 -7.44
N GLY A 17 6.16 1.96 -7.14
CA GLY A 17 4.89 2.60 -7.43
C GLY A 17 4.63 2.76 -8.93
N ALA A 18 5.64 3.19 -9.70
CA ALA A 18 5.54 3.34 -11.15
C ALA A 18 5.30 1.99 -11.84
N LEU A 19 6.13 0.99 -11.54
CA LEU A 19 5.96 -0.37 -12.04
C LEU A 19 4.59 -0.91 -11.63
N GLY A 20 4.22 -0.75 -10.36
CA GLY A 20 2.96 -1.23 -9.85
C GLY A 20 1.73 -0.64 -10.51
N SER A 21 1.76 0.67 -10.79
CA SER A 21 0.69 1.34 -11.53
C SER A 21 0.58 0.85 -12.98
N ALA A 22 1.68 0.44 -13.60
CA ALA A 22 1.71 -0.02 -14.98
C ALA A 22 1.18 -1.46 -15.13
N VAL A 23 1.50 -2.35 -14.18
CA VAL A 23 1.04 -3.76 -14.19
C VAL A 23 -0.24 -4.01 -13.38
N GLY A 24 -0.74 -3.02 -12.64
CA GLY A 24 -1.90 -3.19 -11.75
C GLY A 24 -1.58 -3.99 -10.47
N LEU A 25 -0.31 -4.06 -10.09
CA LEU A 25 0.17 -4.76 -8.89
C LEU A 25 0.71 -3.76 -7.89
N VAL A 26 0.53 -3.99 -6.59
CA VAL A 26 0.90 -2.97 -5.59
C VAL A 26 2.41 -2.93 -5.28
N LEU A 27 3.22 -3.94 -5.72
CA LEU A 27 4.68 -4.10 -5.51
C LEU A 27 5.21 -3.69 -4.11
N GLY A 28 4.35 -3.67 -3.10
CA GLY A 28 4.65 -3.15 -1.76
C GLY A 28 5.69 -3.99 -1.01
N THR A 29 5.84 -5.27 -1.37
CA THR A 29 6.81 -6.20 -0.78
C THR A 29 8.26 -5.78 -1.05
N LEU A 30 8.54 -5.15 -2.20
CA LEU A 30 9.87 -4.63 -2.53
C LEU A 30 10.18 -3.31 -1.80
N ARG A 31 9.14 -2.52 -1.51
CA ARG A 31 9.27 -1.21 -0.85
C ARG A 31 9.38 -1.32 0.66
N LEU A 32 8.71 -2.30 1.27
CA LEU A 32 8.66 -2.48 2.72
C LEU A 32 10.05 -2.59 3.39
N PRO A 33 11.04 -3.38 2.91
CA PRO A 33 12.36 -3.42 3.53
C PRO A 33 13.10 -2.08 3.46
N LEU A 34 12.91 -1.29 2.40
CA LEU A 34 13.52 0.04 2.28
C LEU A 34 12.87 1.06 3.22
N VAL A 35 11.54 1.01 3.36
CA VAL A 35 10.81 1.88 4.30
C VAL A 35 11.16 1.52 5.75
N LEU A 36 11.36 0.25 6.07
CA LEU A 36 11.81 -0.19 7.40
C LEU A 36 13.17 0.41 7.80
N LEU A 37 14.09 0.64 6.85
CA LEU A 37 15.38 1.27 7.11
C LEU A 37 15.29 2.76 7.47
N ALA A 38 14.18 3.41 7.10
CA ALA A 38 13.94 4.84 7.30
C ALA A 38 12.86 5.15 8.34
N ALA A 39 11.98 4.20 8.67
CA ALA A 39 10.88 4.41 9.60
C ALA A 39 11.34 4.33 11.07
N SER A 40 10.65 5.07 11.93
CA SER A 40 10.88 5.05 13.38
C SER A 40 10.40 3.78 14.08
N SER A 41 9.52 3.01 13.44
CA SER A 41 8.97 1.75 13.95
C SER A 41 8.43 0.86 12.82
N PRO A 42 8.31 -0.47 13.05
CA PRO A 42 7.70 -1.38 12.07
C PRO A 42 6.27 -1.00 11.70
N SER A 43 5.48 -0.51 12.66
CA SER A 43 4.13 0.00 12.46
C SER A 43 4.12 1.25 11.57
N ALA A 44 5.04 2.19 11.79
CA ALA A 44 5.19 3.37 10.93
C ALA A 44 5.61 2.98 9.50
N ALA A 45 6.47 1.97 9.35
CA ALA A 45 6.86 1.47 8.04
C ALA A 45 5.70 0.82 7.28
N ALA A 46 4.93 -0.02 7.96
CA ALA A 46 3.75 -0.68 7.40
C ALA A 46 2.71 0.35 6.94
N GLY A 47 2.39 1.34 7.78
CA GLY A 47 1.46 2.42 7.45
C GLY A 47 1.94 3.26 6.26
N THR A 48 3.21 3.64 6.25
CA THR A 48 3.81 4.39 5.12
C THR A 48 3.74 3.60 3.82
N ASN A 49 4.03 2.29 3.88
CA ASN A 49 3.93 1.43 2.71
C ASN A 49 2.50 1.37 2.14
N ILE A 50 1.47 1.28 3.00
CA ILE A 50 0.06 1.31 2.59
C ILE A 50 -0.31 2.67 1.98
N ALA A 51 0.12 3.78 2.60
CA ALA A 51 -0.17 5.13 2.09
C ALA A 51 0.37 5.34 0.66
N ILE A 52 1.62 4.92 0.41
CA ILE A 52 2.21 5.04 -0.94
C ILE A 52 1.49 4.11 -1.93
N SER A 53 1.10 2.89 -1.51
CA SER A 53 0.28 2.00 -2.34
C SER A 53 -1.04 2.64 -2.75
N ALA A 54 -1.76 3.24 -1.79
CA ALA A 54 -3.06 3.86 -2.03
C ALA A 54 -2.92 5.04 -2.99
N ALA A 55 -1.89 5.88 -2.82
CA ALA A 55 -1.62 6.98 -3.74
C ALA A 55 -1.32 6.49 -5.17
N ALA A 56 -0.46 5.47 -5.32
CA ALA A 56 -0.11 4.90 -6.62
C ALA A 56 -1.32 4.23 -7.31
N ALA A 57 -2.09 3.44 -6.57
CA ALA A 57 -3.31 2.80 -7.07
C ALA A 57 -4.38 3.85 -7.45
N GLY A 58 -4.54 4.89 -6.64
CA GLY A 58 -5.45 6.00 -6.93
C GLY A 58 -5.07 6.75 -8.20
N ALA A 59 -3.78 7.06 -8.39
CA ALA A 59 -3.30 7.72 -9.60
C ALA A 59 -3.48 6.85 -10.86
N GLY A 60 -3.16 5.56 -10.79
CA GLY A 60 -3.34 4.62 -11.90
C GLY A 60 -4.82 4.35 -12.23
N GLY A 61 -5.65 4.24 -11.19
CA GLY A 61 -7.10 4.06 -11.29
C GLY A 61 -7.80 5.30 -11.87
N TRP A 62 -7.37 6.51 -11.48
CA TRP A 62 -7.91 7.76 -12.01
C TRP A 62 -7.76 7.85 -13.53
N ARG A 63 -6.59 7.47 -14.05
CA ARG A 63 -6.35 7.43 -15.49
C ARG A 63 -7.31 6.43 -16.18
N HIS A 64 -7.47 5.23 -15.64
CA HIS A 64 -8.40 4.23 -16.18
C HIS A 64 -9.86 4.68 -16.13
N ALA A 65 -10.26 5.38 -15.07
CA ALA A 65 -11.60 5.95 -14.91
C ALA A 65 -11.88 7.02 -15.99
N ARG A 66 -10.91 7.89 -16.27
CA ARG A 66 -11.02 8.89 -17.35
C ARG A 66 -11.11 8.27 -18.74
N GLU A 67 -10.46 7.14 -18.96
CA GLU A 67 -10.46 6.43 -20.24
C GLU A 67 -11.70 5.54 -20.42
N GLY A 68 -12.69 5.60 -19.51
CA GLY A 68 -13.96 4.88 -19.61
C GLY A 68 -13.86 3.35 -19.44
N ARG A 69 -12.70 2.85 -18.99
CA ARG A 69 -12.41 1.42 -18.87
C ARG A 69 -12.70 0.83 -17.48
N VAL A 70 -13.51 1.52 -16.68
CA VAL A 70 -13.82 1.10 -15.30
C VAL A 70 -15.25 0.56 -15.23
N ALA A 71 -15.38 -0.70 -14.82
CA ALA A 71 -16.67 -1.30 -14.51
C ALA A 71 -17.16 -0.79 -13.14
N TRP A 72 -17.84 0.36 -13.12
CA TRP A 72 -18.29 1.01 -11.89
C TRP A 72 -19.20 0.15 -11.01
N GLY A 73 -19.98 -0.76 -11.59
CA GLY A 73 -20.76 -1.73 -10.82
C GLY A 73 -19.88 -2.63 -9.95
N VAL A 74 -18.75 -3.09 -10.48
CA VAL A 74 -17.77 -3.91 -9.74
C VAL A 74 -17.12 -3.07 -8.63
N VAL A 75 -16.74 -1.83 -8.93
CA VAL A 75 -16.16 -0.91 -7.93
C VAL A 75 -17.12 -0.71 -6.76
N VAL A 76 -18.37 -0.37 -7.03
CA VAL A 76 -19.39 -0.15 -5.98
C VAL A 76 -19.63 -1.41 -5.14
N TRP A 77 -19.58 -2.61 -5.74
CA TRP A 77 -19.76 -3.85 -5.00
C TRP A 77 -18.53 -4.28 -4.20
N MET A 78 -17.32 -4.06 -4.72
CA MET A 78 -16.07 -4.50 -4.07
C MET A 78 -15.53 -3.50 -3.06
N THR A 79 -15.71 -2.19 -3.27
CA THR A 79 -15.14 -1.15 -2.42
C THR A 79 -15.65 -1.20 -0.97
N PRO A 80 -16.95 -1.32 -0.68
CA PRO A 80 -17.46 -1.36 0.69
C PRO A 80 -16.90 -2.51 1.55
N PRO A 81 -16.97 -3.80 1.13
CA PRO A 81 -16.41 -4.88 1.93
C PRO A 81 -14.89 -4.79 2.05
N SER A 82 -14.19 -4.29 1.02
CA SER A 82 -12.74 -4.08 1.07
C SER A 82 -12.35 -3.00 2.07
N LEU A 83 -13.06 -1.86 2.09
CA LEU A 83 -12.84 -0.79 3.07
C LEU A 83 -13.17 -1.26 4.48
N ALA A 84 -14.29 -1.97 4.65
CA ALA A 84 -14.67 -2.53 5.94
C ALA A 84 -13.58 -3.48 6.46
N GLY A 85 -13.12 -4.42 5.64
CA GLY A 85 -12.03 -5.33 5.98
C GLY A 85 -10.71 -4.60 6.29
N ALA A 86 -10.36 -3.58 5.52
CA ALA A 86 -9.16 -2.77 5.77
C ALA A 86 -9.23 -1.99 7.08
N VAL A 87 -10.38 -1.39 7.40
CA VAL A 87 -10.60 -0.65 8.65
C VAL A 87 -10.57 -1.61 9.84
N VAL A 88 -11.32 -2.72 9.77
CA VAL A 88 -11.34 -3.72 10.84
C VAL A 88 -9.95 -4.32 11.04
N GLY A 89 -9.26 -4.70 9.96
CA GLY A 89 -7.90 -5.23 10.04
C GLY A 89 -6.89 -4.21 10.58
N GLY A 90 -7.02 -2.94 10.19
CA GLY A 90 -6.15 -1.86 10.68
C GLY A 90 -6.37 -1.54 12.17
N LEU A 91 -7.62 -1.52 12.62
CA LEU A 91 -7.98 -1.23 14.02
C LEU A 91 -7.69 -2.41 14.94
N TYR A 92 -8.03 -3.63 14.55
CA TYR A 92 -7.96 -4.82 15.41
C TYR A 92 -6.76 -5.72 15.12
N GLY A 93 -5.92 -5.40 14.12
CA GLY A 93 -4.76 -6.23 13.76
C GLY A 93 -3.77 -6.44 14.90
N HIS A 94 -3.63 -5.47 15.80
CA HIS A 94 -2.79 -5.56 17.00
C HIS A 94 -3.33 -6.52 18.07
N ALA A 95 -4.62 -6.87 18.01
CA ALA A 95 -5.27 -7.77 18.97
C ALA A 95 -5.17 -9.25 18.56
N VAL A 96 -4.65 -9.55 17.36
CA VAL A 96 -4.49 -10.92 16.89
C VAL A 96 -3.24 -11.53 17.51
N PRO A 97 -3.35 -12.60 18.31
CA PRO A 97 -2.20 -13.18 18.99
C PRO A 97 -1.25 -13.87 17.99
N GLU A 98 0.05 -13.68 18.16
CA GLU A 98 1.10 -14.18 17.25
C GLU A 98 1.03 -15.70 17.02
N ARG A 99 0.62 -16.46 18.03
CA ARG A 99 0.34 -17.91 17.94
C ARG A 99 -0.74 -18.28 16.90
N ALA A 100 -1.72 -17.41 16.66
CA ALA A 100 -2.72 -17.64 15.62
C ALA A 100 -2.17 -17.35 14.21
N LEU A 101 -1.08 -16.58 14.10
CA LEU A 101 -0.44 -16.23 12.84
C LEU A 101 0.70 -17.18 12.47
N LEU A 102 1.43 -17.69 13.46
CA LEU A 102 2.65 -18.49 13.27
C LEU A 102 2.44 -20.00 13.46
N GLY A 103 1.31 -20.42 14.04
CA GLY A 103 1.03 -21.82 14.37
C GLY A 103 1.71 -22.26 15.66
#